data_AF-A0A8S9H9S5-F1
#
_entry.id   AF-A0A8S9H9S5-F1
#
_cell.length_a   1.000
_cell.length_b   1.000
_cell.length_c   1.000
_cell.angle_alpha   90.00
_cell.angle_beta   90.00
_cell.angle_gamma   90.00
#
_symmetry.space_group_name_H-M   'P 1'
#
loop_
_entity.id
_entity.type
_entity.pdbx_description
1 polymer ?
#
loop_
_entity_poly.entity_id
_entity_poly.type
_entity_poly.pdbx_seq_one_letter_code
_entity_poly.pdbx_strand_id
1 'polypeptide(L)'
;MEEKEAFLEKLQMCLKEAELKANKLNASFENLRESAKGEIDAFEEAENELKKIEKDLQSAEAEKIHYENIMKNKVLPDINEAEANYEELKTKRKESDQKASEICPESEILSLGPWDGSTPEQLSAQINRMNQRLHRENQQFSESIDDLRMMYEKLERKIAKKRKLYQGYREKLMACKTALDSRWGKFQRNASLLRRQLTWQFNSHLGKKGISGHIKVSYENKTLSIEVKMPQDATSNAVRDTKGLSGGERSFSTLCFALALHEMTEAPFRAMDEFDVFMDAVSRKISLDALVDFAIAHGAQWMFITPHDISMVKSHERIKKQQMAAPRS
;
A
#
# COMPACT_ATOMS: atom_id res chain seq x y z
N MET A 1 5.43 -7.74 167.18
CA MET A 1 4.93 -8.75 166.25
C MET A 1 3.92 -8.20 165.23
N GLU A 2 3.45 -6.95 165.34
CA GLU A 2 2.33 -6.49 164.51
C GLU A 2 2.70 -5.93 163.12
N GLU A 3 3.89 -5.39 162.90
CA GLU A 3 4.17 -4.76 161.60
C GLU A 3 4.54 -5.72 160.47
N LYS A 4 4.67 -7.02 160.75
CA LYS A 4 5.01 -8.03 159.72
C LYS A 4 3.83 -8.38 158.80
N GLU A 5 2.59 -8.24 159.25
CA GLU A 5 1.41 -8.63 158.46
C GLU A 5 0.97 -7.55 157.46
N ALA A 6 0.99 -6.28 157.84
CA ALA A 6 0.73 -5.16 156.91
C ALA A 6 1.76 -5.08 155.77
N PHE A 7 2.94 -5.67 155.99
CA PHE A 7 3.98 -5.77 154.97
C PHE A 7 3.65 -6.84 153.91
N LEU A 8 2.92 -7.90 154.27
CA LEU A 8 2.60 -9.04 153.41
C LEU A 8 1.50 -8.72 152.38
N GLU A 9 0.44 -7.99 152.77
CA GLU A 9 -0.61 -7.57 151.83
C GLU A 9 -0.11 -6.51 150.84
N LYS A 10 0.71 -5.56 151.29
CA LYS A 10 1.38 -4.61 150.39
C LYS A 10 2.26 -5.32 149.36
N LEU A 11 2.95 -6.39 149.78
CA LEU A 11 3.76 -7.21 148.89
C LEU A 11 2.91 -7.92 147.82
N GLN A 12 1.75 -8.46 148.17
CA GLN A 12 0.87 -9.14 147.20
C GLN A 12 0.24 -8.19 146.19
N MET A 13 -0.17 -6.99 146.61
CA MET A 13 -0.74 -5.99 145.70
C MET A 13 0.33 -5.45 144.73
N CYS A 14 1.54 -5.18 145.23
CA CYS A 14 2.69 -4.84 144.41
C CYS A 14 3.04 -5.96 143.40
N LEU A 15 2.88 -7.22 143.77
CA LEU A 15 3.15 -8.37 142.90
C LEU A 15 2.19 -8.43 141.70
N LYS A 16 0.89 -8.25 141.90
CA LYS A 16 -0.09 -8.24 140.81
C LYS A 16 0.07 -7.03 139.89
N GLU A 17 0.41 -5.87 140.45
CA GLU A 17 0.68 -4.67 139.66
C GLU A 17 1.99 -4.82 138.86
N ALA A 18 2.97 -5.53 139.42
CA ALA A 18 4.19 -5.92 138.72
C ALA A 18 3.93 -6.94 137.60
N GLU A 19 3.04 -7.93 137.80
CA GLU A 19 2.66 -8.90 136.78
C GLU A 19 1.91 -8.25 135.60
N LEU A 20 0.97 -7.34 135.87
CA LEU A 20 0.26 -6.61 134.80
C LEU A 20 1.20 -5.68 134.04
N LYS A 21 2.13 -5.01 134.73
CA LYS A 21 3.20 -4.22 134.08
C LYS A 21 4.12 -5.12 133.27
N ALA A 22 4.47 -6.31 133.76
CA ALA A 22 5.30 -7.28 133.05
C ALA A 22 4.62 -7.82 131.79
N ASN A 23 3.33 -8.15 131.86
CA ASN A 23 2.56 -8.62 130.69
C ASN A 23 2.36 -7.52 129.64
N LYS A 24 2.11 -6.28 130.06
CA LYS A 24 2.00 -5.14 129.16
C LYS A 24 3.34 -4.78 128.53
N LEU A 25 4.44 -4.90 129.28
CA LEU A 25 5.80 -4.80 128.75
C LEU A 25 6.08 -5.91 127.74
N ASN A 26 5.75 -7.17 128.06
CA ASN A 26 5.96 -8.30 127.15
C ASN A 26 5.21 -8.13 125.83
N ALA A 27 3.94 -7.70 125.85
CA ALA A 27 3.20 -7.43 124.62
C ALA A 27 3.80 -6.26 123.81
N SER A 28 4.27 -5.20 124.49
CA SER A 28 4.98 -4.10 123.79
C SER A 28 6.34 -4.53 123.24
N PHE A 29 7.01 -5.47 123.91
CA PHE A 29 8.30 -6.02 123.50
C PHE A 29 8.16 -6.97 122.31
N GLU A 30 7.12 -7.81 122.29
CA GLU A 30 6.75 -8.65 121.15
C GLU A 30 6.42 -7.80 119.91
N ASN A 31 5.59 -6.76 120.05
CA ASN A 31 5.29 -5.85 118.93
C ASN A 31 6.54 -5.09 118.43
N LEU A 32 7.42 -4.64 119.33
CA LEU A 32 8.70 -4.03 118.95
C LEU A 32 9.60 -5.03 118.24
N ARG A 33 9.61 -6.29 118.67
CA ARG A 33 10.40 -7.36 118.06
C ARG A 33 9.89 -7.71 116.66
N GLU A 34 8.58 -7.72 116.47
CA GLU A 34 7.95 -7.99 115.16
C GLU A 34 8.16 -6.81 114.19
N SER A 35 8.02 -5.56 114.65
CA SER A 35 8.34 -4.36 113.87
C SER A 35 9.83 -4.28 113.52
N ALA A 36 10.73 -4.54 114.47
CA ALA A 36 12.17 -4.55 114.23
C ALA A 36 12.56 -5.66 113.25
N LYS A 37 11.88 -6.82 113.30
CA LYS A 37 12.10 -7.89 112.34
C LYS A 37 11.63 -7.51 110.93
N GLY A 38 10.48 -6.86 110.79
CA GLY A 38 10.02 -6.33 109.51
C GLY A 38 10.94 -5.26 108.90
N GLU A 39 11.51 -4.39 109.74
CA GLU A 39 12.51 -3.40 109.29
C GLU A 39 13.84 -4.07 108.88
N ILE A 40 14.28 -5.10 109.60
CA ILE A 40 15.48 -5.87 109.23
C ILE A 40 15.27 -6.60 107.89
N ASP A 41 14.12 -7.25 107.70
CA ASP A 41 13.81 -7.97 106.46
C ASP A 41 13.74 -6.99 105.26
N ALA A 42 13.14 -5.80 105.44
CA ALA A 42 13.12 -4.75 104.42
C ALA A 42 14.52 -4.19 104.10
N PHE A 43 15.39 -4.10 105.10
CA PHE A 43 16.78 -3.65 104.92
C PHE A 43 17.61 -4.70 104.16
N GLU A 44 17.43 -5.99 104.46
CA GLU A 44 18.07 -7.08 103.71
C GLU A 44 17.59 -7.12 102.25
N GLU A 45 16.31 -6.86 101.99
CA GLU A 45 15.78 -6.81 100.63
C GLU A 45 16.35 -5.64 99.83
N ALA A 46 16.42 -4.44 100.44
CA ALA A 46 17.04 -3.27 99.83
C ALA A 46 18.55 -3.43 99.60
N GLU A 47 19.27 -4.10 100.52
CA GLU A 47 20.70 -4.38 100.36
C GLU A 47 20.95 -5.36 99.19
N ASN A 48 20.07 -6.35 99.01
CA ASN A 48 20.14 -7.29 97.90
C ASN A 48 19.81 -6.63 96.55
N GLU A 49 18.88 -5.69 96.50
CA GLU A 49 18.63 -4.88 95.29
C GLU A 49 19.81 -3.97 94.95
N LEU A 50 20.41 -3.31 95.93
CA LEU A 50 21.61 -2.48 95.73
C LEU A 50 22.76 -3.30 95.15
N LYS A 51 22.99 -4.51 95.68
CA LYS A 51 24.03 -5.43 95.14
C LYS A 51 23.76 -5.86 93.71
N LYS A 52 22.49 -6.06 93.32
CA LYS A 52 22.14 -6.36 91.92
C LYS A 52 22.42 -5.16 91.02
N ILE A 53 21.98 -3.96 91.41
CA ILE A 53 22.18 -2.74 90.64
C ILE A 53 23.67 -2.43 90.49
N GLU A 54 24.49 -2.58 91.53
CA GLU A 54 25.95 -2.41 91.43
C GLU A 54 26.57 -3.40 90.45
N LYS A 55 26.12 -4.66 90.45
CA LYS A 55 26.63 -5.68 89.53
C LYS A 55 26.24 -5.37 88.08
N ASP A 56 25.02 -4.91 87.85
CA ASP A 56 24.52 -4.51 86.53
C ASP A 56 25.20 -3.22 86.02
N LEU A 57 25.54 -2.29 86.93
CA LEU A 57 26.30 -1.10 86.61
C LEU A 57 27.73 -1.46 86.18
N GLN A 58 28.40 -2.35 86.92
CA GLN A 58 29.75 -2.81 86.60
C GLN A 58 29.81 -3.56 85.27
N SER A 59 28.80 -4.39 84.95
CA SER A 59 28.73 -5.09 83.66
C SER A 59 28.51 -4.10 82.51
N ALA A 60 27.60 -3.13 82.68
CA ALA A 60 27.35 -2.08 81.67
C ALA A 60 28.57 -1.17 81.44
N GLU A 61 29.31 -0.81 82.48
CA GLU A 61 30.57 -0.06 82.35
C GLU A 61 31.64 -0.86 81.60
N ALA A 62 31.77 -2.16 81.89
CA ALA A 62 32.70 -3.03 81.18
C ALA A 62 32.34 -3.17 79.69
N GLU A 63 31.06 -3.30 79.36
CA GLU A 63 30.58 -3.34 77.96
C GLU A 63 30.84 -2.02 77.24
N LYS A 64 30.57 -0.87 77.88
CA LYS A 64 30.89 0.45 77.30
C LYS A 64 32.37 0.57 76.97
N ILE A 65 33.25 0.22 77.92
CA ILE A 65 34.70 0.26 77.70
C ILE A 65 35.13 -0.68 76.56
N HIS A 66 34.52 -1.88 76.49
CA HIS A 66 34.78 -2.83 75.41
C HIS A 66 34.45 -2.24 74.03
N TYR A 67 33.25 -1.69 73.85
CA TYR A 67 32.83 -1.12 72.57
C TYR A 67 33.59 0.17 72.21
N GLU A 68 33.91 1.03 73.18
CA GLU A 68 34.75 2.21 72.96
C GLU A 68 36.16 1.82 72.49
N ASN A 69 36.74 0.76 73.06
CA ASN A 69 38.04 0.24 72.62
C ASN A 69 37.97 -0.38 71.22
N ILE A 70 36.91 -1.11 70.88
CA ILE A 70 36.72 -1.62 69.51
C ILE A 70 36.61 -0.47 68.50
N MET A 71 35.85 0.57 68.85
CA MET A 71 35.66 1.73 67.98
C MET A 71 36.97 2.47 67.74
N LYS A 72 37.78 2.67 68.79
CA LYS A 72 39.08 3.35 68.71
C LYS A 72 40.18 2.53 68.03
N ASN A 73 40.27 1.25 68.35
CA ASN A 73 41.43 0.45 67.94
C ASN A 73 41.24 -0.29 66.62
N LYS A 74 39.99 -0.46 66.17
CA LYS A 74 39.70 -1.26 64.97
C LYS A 74 38.92 -0.48 63.92
N VAL A 75 37.74 0.04 64.29
CA VAL A 75 36.84 0.67 63.31
C VAL A 75 37.40 2.00 62.76
N LEU A 76 37.83 2.91 63.63
CA LEU A 76 38.34 4.22 63.20
C LEU A 76 39.62 4.13 62.34
N PRO A 77 40.63 3.30 62.68
CA PRO A 77 41.79 3.09 61.82
C PRO A 77 41.41 2.54 60.44
N ASP A 78 40.55 1.52 60.38
CA ASP A 78 40.13 0.90 59.11
C ASP A 78 39.39 1.90 58.21
N ILE A 79 38.54 2.76 58.78
CA ILE A 79 37.85 3.83 58.04
C ILE A 79 38.85 4.86 57.52
N ASN A 80 39.77 5.32 58.36
CA ASN A 80 40.77 6.32 57.96
C ASN A 80 41.70 5.78 56.86
N GLU A 81 42.07 4.48 56.93
CA GLU A 81 42.85 3.82 55.88
C GLU A 81 42.05 3.72 54.57
N ALA A 82 40.77 3.35 54.64
CA ALA A 82 39.90 3.31 53.46
C ALA A 82 39.70 4.69 52.82
N GLU A 83 39.52 5.74 53.63
CA GLU A 83 39.42 7.13 53.15
C GLU A 83 40.71 7.62 52.49
N ALA A 84 41.87 7.30 53.08
CA ALA A 84 43.17 7.62 52.48
C ALA A 84 43.36 6.92 51.13
N ASN A 85 43.03 5.62 51.06
CA ASN A 85 43.10 4.84 49.82
C ASN A 85 42.15 5.39 48.74
N TYR A 86 40.94 5.82 49.13
CA TYR A 86 39.98 6.43 48.21
C TYR A 86 40.52 7.73 47.60
N GLU A 87 41.08 8.62 48.42
CA GLU A 87 41.65 9.88 47.92
C GLU A 87 42.89 9.62 47.03
N GLU A 88 43.73 8.64 47.34
CA GLU A 88 44.85 8.25 46.47
C GLU A 88 44.38 7.67 45.12
N LEU A 89 43.35 6.84 45.11
CA LEU A 89 42.79 6.31 43.86
C LEU A 89 42.14 7.39 43.02
N LYS A 90 41.50 8.38 43.67
CA LYS A 90 40.87 9.51 43.01
C LYS A 90 41.89 10.45 42.37
N THR A 91 43.04 10.70 43.01
CA THR A 91 44.14 11.46 42.39
C THR A 91 44.76 10.70 41.22
N LYS A 92 45.06 9.41 41.38
CA LYS A 92 45.55 8.54 40.29
C LYS A 92 44.62 8.50 39.08
N ARG A 93 43.30 8.48 39.31
CA ARG A 93 42.30 8.54 38.25
C ARG A 93 42.38 9.86 37.49
N LYS A 94 42.37 11.00 38.19
CA LYS A 94 42.49 12.32 37.56
C LYS A 94 43.76 12.47 36.73
N GLU A 95 44.90 12.01 37.25
CA GLU A 95 46.16 12.04 36.50
C GLU A 95 46.14 11.14 35.26
N SER A 96 45.52 9.96 35.35
CA SER A 96 45.38 9.05 34.21
C SER A 96 44.43 9.64 33.15
N ASP A 97 43.31 10.22 33.57
CA ASP A 97 42.34 10.88 32.69
C ASP A 97 42.98 12.08 31.96
N GLN A 98 43.82 12.86 32.66
CA GLN A 98 44.56 13.98 32.06
C GLN A 98 45.57 13.50 31.01
N LYS A 99 46.38 12.48 31.32
CA LYS A 99 47.33 11.89 30.37
C LYS A 99 46.63 11.28 29.15
N ALA A 100 45.47 10.63 29.36
CA ALA A 100 44.69 10.08 28.26
C ALA A 100 44.11 11.18 27.35
N SER A 101 43.63 12.28 27.94
CA SER A 101 43.05 13.43 27.22
C SER A 101 44.06 14.15 26.31
N GLU A 102 45.35 14.12 26.64
CA GLU A 102 46.41 14.65 25.77
C GLU A 102 46.56 13.86 24.45
N ILE A 103 46.23 12.56 24.47
CA ILE A 103 46.35 11.67 23.32
C ILE A 103 45.05 11.66 22.52
N CYS A 104 43.90 11.60 23.18
CA CYS A 104 42.59 11.59 22.54
C CYS A 104 41.53 12.19 23.48
N PRO A 105 40.81 13.24 23.06
CA PRO A 105 39.75 13.82 23.87
C PRO A 105 38.56 12.86 24.01
N GLU A 106 37.95 12.83 25.18
CA GLU A 106 36.84 11.92 25.52
C GLU A 106 35.63 12.01 24.56
N SER A 107 35.41 13.18 23.96
CA SER A 107 34.36 13.40 22.96
C SER A 107 34.55 12.57 21.68
N GLU A 108 35.79 12.33 21.26
CA GLU A 108 36.09 11.51 20.09
C GLU A 108 35.84 10.04 20.39
N ILE A 109 36.17 9.57 21.59
CA ILE A 109 35.93 8.19 22.04
C ILE A 109 34.41 7.90 22.08
N LEU A 110 33.62 8.83 22.65
CA LEU A 110 32.16 8.69 22.70
C LEU A 110 31.52 8.66 21.30
N SER A 111 32.12 9.34 20.31
CA SER A 111 31.63 9.34 18.92
C SER A 111 31.84 8.02 18.17
N LEU A 112 32.79 7.19 18.62
CA LEU A 112 33.12 5.90 18.00
C LEU A 112 32.16 4.78 18.42
N GLY A 113 31.28 5.03 19.40
CA GLY A 113 30.29 4.07 19.91
C GLY A 113 30.86 3.12 20.98
N PRO A 114 30.04 2.16 21.47
CA PRO A 114 30.45 1.24 22.53
C PRO A 114 31.61 0.35 22.06
N TRP A 115 32.67 0.28 22.84
CA TRP A 115 33.78 -0.64 22.57
C TRP A 115 33.31 -2.09 22.72
N ASP A 116 33.59 -2.90 21.72
CA ASP A 116 33.18 -4.30 21.60
C ASP A 116 34.16 -5.29 22.27
N GLY A 117 35.22 -4.79 22.91
CA GLY A 117 36.26 -5.59 23.55
C GLY A 117 37.40 -6.00 22.62
N SER A 118 37.45 -5.49 21.39
CA SER A 118 38.52 -5.79 20.43
C SER A 118 39.89 -5.28 20.90
N THR A 119 40.93 -6.11 20.81
CA THR A 119 42.30 -5.70 21.16
C THR A 119 42.98 -4.91 20.04
N PRO A 120 43.99 -4.08 20.33
CA PRO A 120 44.75 -3.35 19.31
C PRO A 120 45.37 -4.25 18.23
N GLU A 121 45.79 -5.46 18.60
CA GLU A 121 46.33 -6.46 17.67
C GLU A 121 45.24 -7.01 16.75
N GLN A 122 44.01 -7.17 17.24
CA GLN A 122 42.88 -7.62 16.43
C GLN A 122 42.44 -6.55 15.43
N LEU A 123 42.35 -5.29 15.87
CA LEU A 123 42.01 -4.17 15.01
C LEU A 123 43.08 -3.94 13.94
N SER A 124 44.37 -4.00 14.30
CA SER A 124 45.45 -3.89 13.32
C SER A 124 45.48 -5.08 12.34
N ALA A 125 45.22 -6.30 12.81
CA ALA A 125 45.06 -7.45 11.93
C ALA A 125 43.88 -7.29 10.97
N GLN A 126 42.77 -6.70 11.43
CA GLN A 126 41.59 -6.44 10.61
C GLN A 126 41.87 -5.36 9.55
N ILE A 127 42.51 -4.25 9.93
CA ILE A 127 42.96 -3.20 9.00
C ILE A 127 43.90 -3.79 7.95
N ASN A 128 44.87 -4.60 8.35
CA ASN A 128 45.80 -5.24 7.43
C ASN A 128 45.08 -6.17 6.45
N ARG A 129 44.10 -6.96 6.92
CA ARG A 129 43.26 -7.78 6.04
C ARG A 129 42.46 -6.92 5.05
N MET A 130 41.87 -5.82 5.50
CA MET A 130 41.14 -4.90 4.62
C MET A 130 42.06 -4.26 3.57
N ASN A 131 43.24 -3.80 3.97
CA ASN A 131 44.23 -3.21 3.06
C ASN A 131 44.75 -4.22 2.04
N GLN A 132 45.05 -5.45 2.47
CA GLN A 132 45.45 -6.52 1.54
C GLN A 132 44.36 -6.84 0.54
N ARG A 133 43.09 -6.87 0.98
CA ARG A 133 41.95 -7.08 0.09
C ARG A 133 41.81 -5.94 -0.92
N LEU A 134 41.86 -4.70 -0.46
CA LEU A 134 41.78 -3.51 -1.30
C LEU A 134 42.92 -3.49 -2.34
N HIS A 135 44.13 -3.89 -1.93
CA HIS A 135 45.27 -3.98 -2.85
C HIS A 135 45.10 -5.08 -3.91
N ARG A 136 44.58 -6.26 -3.53
CA ARG A 136 44.25 -7.33 -4.48
C ARG A 136 43.19 -6.90 -5.48
N GLU A 137 42.12 -6.25 -5.01
CA GLU A 137 41.03 -5.77 -5.87
C GLU A 137 41.52 -4.69 -6.84
N ASN A 138 42.36 -3.73 -6.39
CA ASN A 138 42.99 -2.72 -7.26
C ASN A 138 43.99 -3.30 -8.26
N GLN A 139 44.64 -4.44 -7.97
CA GLN A 139 45.49 -5.13 -8.95
C GLN A 139 44.65 -5.88 -10.00
N GLN A 140 43.47 -6.35 -9.62
CA GLN A 140 42.60 -7.12 -10.49
C GLN A 140 41.74 -6.22 -11.40
N PHE A 141 41.42 -5.01 -10.96
CA PHE A 141 40.69 -4.01 -11.75
C PHE A 141 41.55 -2.74 -11.89
N SER A 142 41.91 -2.37 -13.13
CA SER A 142 42.79 -1.21 -13.38
C SER A 142 42.10 0.14 -13.20
N GLU A 143 40.77 0.17 -13.12
CA GLU A 143 39.97 1.38 -12.98
C GLU A 143 39.82 1.72 -11.50
N SER A 144 40.00 3.01 -11.15
CA SER A 144 39.77 3.46 -9.77
C SER A 144 38.30 3.24 -9.38
N ILE A 145 38.03 3.05 -8.08
CA ILE A 145 36.67 2.98 -7.55
C ILE A 145 35.84 4.21 -7.97
N ASP A 146 36.48 5.38 -8.05
CA ASP A 146 35.83 6.61 -8.50
C ASP A 146 35.50 6.59 -10.00
N ASP A 147 36.36 6.00 -10.84
CA ASP A 147 36.10 5.81 -12.27
C ASP A 147 34.94 4.85 -12.49
N LEU A 148 34.89 3.76 -11.73
CA LEU A 148 33.80 2.79 -11.73
C LEU A 148 32.47 3.45 -11.30
N ARG A 149 32.49 4.31 -10.27
CA ARG A 149 31.32 5.10 -9.86
C ARG A 149 30.85 6.03 -10.97
N MET A 150 31.76 6.78 -11.60
CA MET A 150 31.43 7.65 -12.73
C MET A 150 30.84 6.87 -13.92
N MET A 151 31.41 5.71 -14.23
CA MET A 151 30.94 4.80 -15.28
C MET A 151 29.54 4.28 -14.97
N TYR A 152 29.30 3.85 -13.73
CA TYR A 152 28.01 3.41 -13.24
C TYR A 152 26.95 4.51 -13.41
N GLU A 153 27.21 5.72 -12.89
CA GLU A 153 26.27 6.84 -13.02
C GLU A 153 26.00 7.21 -14.48
N LYS A 154 27.02 7.16 -15.34
CA LYS A 154 26.88 7.43 -16.78
C LYS A 154 26.00 6.38 -17.45
N LEU A 155 26.17 5.11 -17.11
CA LEU A 155 25.34 4.01 -17.60
C LEU A 155 23.90 4.12 -17.07
N GLU A 156 23.73 4.44 -15.80
CA GLU A 156 22.42 4.65 -15.17
C GLU A 156 21.66 5.78 -15.87
N ARG A 157 22.31 6.92 -16.10
CA ARG A 157 21.75 8.05 -16.87
C ARG A 157 21.37 7.63 -18.30
N LYS A 158 22.19 6.82 -18.98
CA LYS A 158 21.87 6.29 -20.32
C LYS A 158 20.65 5.36 -20.29
N ILE A 159 20.55 4.48 -19.30
CA ILE A 159 19.43 3.56 -19.12
C ILE A 159 18.16 4.35 -18.84
N ALA A 160 18.20 5.33 -17.95
CA ALA A 160 17.06 6.20 -17.65
C ALA A 160 16.55 6.94 -18.89
N LYS A 161 17.46 7.52 -19.70
CA LYS A 161 17.11 8.16 -20.98
C LYS A 161 16.46 7.18 -21.95
N LYS A 162 17.03 5.99 -22.13
CA LYS A 162 16.46 4.96 -23.01
C LYS A 162 15.08 4.51 -22.52
N ARG A 163 14.89 4.27 -21.22
CA ARG A 163 13.59 3.90 -20.63
C ARG A 163 12.52 4.95 -20.93
N LYS A 164 12.83 6.24 -20.73
CA LYS A 164 11.90 7.34 -21.05
C LYS A 164 11.55 7.38 -22.54
N LEU A 165 12.54 7.16 -23.42
CA LEU A 165 12.32 7.10 -24.86
C LEU A 165 11.41 5.92 -25.26
N TYR A 166 11.68 4.72 -24.73
CA TYR A 166 10.85 3.53 -24.96
C TYR A 166 9.41 3.72 -24.48
N GLN A 167 9.23 4.37 -23.33
CA GLN A 167 7.91 4.71 -22.82
C GLN A 167 7.15 5.61 -23.81
N GLY A 168 7.80 6.66 -24.32
CA GLY A 168 7.20 7.53 -25.33
C GLY A 168 6.88 6.81 -26.65
N TYR A 169 7.71 5.86 -27.10
CA TYR A 169 7.38 5.04 -28.27
C TYR A 169 6.20 4.10 -28.02
N ARG A 170 6.12 3.51 -26.83
CA ARG A 170 5.01 2.63 -26.45
C ARG A 170 3.69 3.38 -26.44
N GLU A 171 3.66 4.60 -25.91
CA GLU A 171 2.48 5.47 -25.92
C GLU A 171 2.02 5.80 -27.34
N LYS A 172 2.95 6.20 -28.22
CA LYS A 172 2.65 6.47 -29.64
C LYS A 172 2.13 5.22 -30.35
N LEU A 173 2.74 4.06 -30.12
CA LEU A 173 2.31 2.80 -30.72
C LEU A 173 0.91 2.39 -30.26
N MET A 174 0.62 2.55 -28.97
CA MET A 174 -0.72 2.31 -28.43
C MET A 174 -1.74 3.26 -29.05
N ALA A 175 -1.44 4.55 -29.15
CA ALA A 175 -2.32 5.52 -29.80
C ALA A 175 -2.59 5.17 -31.27
N CYS A 176 -1.55 4.78 -32.03
CA CYS A 176 -1.70 4.32 -33.41
C CYS A 176 -2.57 3.07 -33.52
N LYS A 177 -2.40 2.09 -32.61
CA LYS A 177 -3.20 0.87 -32.57
C LYS A 177 -4.66 1.17 -32.28
N THR A 178 -4.95 1.96 -31.25
CA THR A 178 -6.32 2.38 -30.93
C THR A 178 -6.97 3.14 -32.08
N ALA A 179 -6.24 4.03 -32.76
CA ALA A 179 -6.75 4.75 -33.93
C ALA A 179 -7.03 3.80 -35.11
N LEU A 180 -6.18 2.79 -35.33
CA LEU A 180 -6.38 1.77 -36.35
C LEU A 180 -7.63 0.94 -36.04
N ASP A 181 -7.75 0.42 -34.82
CA ASP A 181 -8.89 -0.40 -34.38
C ASP A 181 -10.21 0.38 -34.49
N SER A 182 -10.19 1.66 -34.11
CA SER A 182 -11.35 2.55 -34.26
C SER A 182 -11.74 2.76 -35.73
N ARG A 183 -10.77 3.03 -36.61
CA ARG A 183 -11.02 3.18 -38.06
C ARG A 183 -11.53 1.88 -38.67
N TRP A 184 -10.97 0.74 -38.27
CA TRP A 184 -11.38 -0.57 -38.75
C TRP A 184 -12.82 -0.89 -38.32
N GLY A 185 -13.18 -0.62 -37.07
CA GLY A 185 -14.56 -0.77 -36.59
C GLY A 185 -15.55 0.13 -37.32
N LYS A 186 -15.17 1.38 -37.63
CA LYS A 186 -15.98 2.29 -38.46
C LYS A 186 -16.12 1.77 -39.89
N PHE A 187 -15.03 1.29 -40.49
CA PHE A 187 -15.05 0.71 -41.83
C PHE A 187 -15.99 -0.50 -41.91
N GLN A 188 -15.88 -1.46 -40.99
CA GLN A 188 -16.73 -2.64 -40.94
C GLN A 188 -18.22 -2.28 -40.77
N ARG A 189 -18.51 -1.32 -39.89
CA ARG A 189 -19.87 -0.80 -39.70
C ARG A 189 -20.41 -0.18 -40.98
N ASN A 190 -19.66 0.71 -41.61
CA ASN A 190 -20.06 1.37 -42.85
C ASN A 190 -20.23 0.36 -43.99
N ALA A 191 -19.30 -0.58 -44.13
CA ALA A 191 -19.36 -1.64 -45.13
C ALA A 191 -20.65 -2.48 -45.01
N SER A 192 -21.05 -2.84 -43.79
CA SER A 192 -22.29 -3.56 -43.50
C SER A 192 -23.54 -2.72 -43.81
N LEU A 193 -23.54 -1.45 -43.38
CA LEU A 193 -24.64 -0.52 -43.64
C LEU A 193 -24.83 -0.27 -45.14
N LEU A 194 -23.75 -0.01 -45.87
CA LEU A 194 -23.76 0.19 -47.32
C LEU A 194 -24.25 -1.06 -48.05
N ARG A 195 -23.80 -2.27 -47.65
CA ARG A 195 -24.31 -3.53 -48.24
C ARG A 195 -25.82 -3.67 -48.04
N ARG A 196 -26.32 -3.36 -46.84
CA ARG A 196 -27.75 -3.42 -46.53
C ARG A 196 -28.54 -2.38 -47.33
N GLN A 197 -28.05 -1.14 -47.38
CA GLN A 197 -28.68 -0.05 -48.14
C GLN A 197 -28.73 -0.40 -49.63
N LEU A 198 -27.61 -0.86 -50.20
CA LEU A 198 -27.54 -1.29 -51.59
C LEU A 198 -28.54 -2.40 -51.91
N THR A 199 -28.64 -3.41 -51.04
CA THR A 199 -29.60 -4.52 -51.21
C THR A 199 -31.04 -4.02 -51.12
N TRP A 200 -31.33 -3.09 -50.21
CA TRP A 200 -32.67 -2.54 -50.03
C TRP A 200 -33.11 -1.70 -51.25
N GLN A 201 -32.27 -0.77 -51.70
CA GLN A 201 -32.58 0.06 -52.87
C GLN A 201 -32.67 -0.76 -54.15
N PHE A 202 -31.80 -1.76 -54.30
CA PHE A 202 -31.88 -2.71 -55.42
C PHE A 202 -33.24 -3.42 -55.46
N ASN A 203 -33.73 -3.92 -54.32
CA ASN A 203 -35.05 -4.56 -54.25
C ASN A 203 -36.21 -3.58 -54.43
N SER A 204 -36.07 -2.32 -54.00
CA SER A 204 -37.06 -1.26 -54.24
C SER A 204 -37.31 -1.07 -55.74
N HIS A 205 -36.25 -1.03 -56.55
CA HIS A 205 -36.36 -0.93 -58.01
C HIS A 205 -36.84 -2.23 -58.67
N LEU A 206 -36.31 -3.40 -58.26
CA LEU A 206 -36.74 -4.70 -58.79
C LEU A 206 -38.23 -4.98 -58.52
N GLY A 207 -38.74 -4.51 -57.38
CA GLY A 207 -40.14 -4.66 -56.96
C GLY A 207 -41.13 -4.05 -57.96
N LYS A 208 -40.72 -3.04 -58.75
CA LYS A 208 -41.55 -2.46 -59.83
C LYS A 208 -41.96 -3.49 -60.89
N LYS A 209 -41.19 -4.57 -61.05
CA LYS A 209 -41.46 -5.69 -61.97
C LYS A 209 -41.84 -6.98 -61.20
N GLY A 210 -42.06 -6.90 -59.89
CA GLY A 210 -42.34 -8.05 -59.03
C GLY A 210 -41.15 -9.01 -58.86
N ILE A 211 -39.93 -8.54 -59.13
CA ILE A 211 -38.69 -9.33 -59.02
C ILE A 211 -38.06 -9.05 -57.66
N SER A 212 -37.36 -10.04 -57.10
CA SER A 212 -36.54 -9.86 -55.89
C SER A 212 -35.10 -10.27 -56.16
N GLY A 213 -34.16 -9.72 -55.41
CA GLY A 213 -32.75 -10.04 -55.59
C GLY A 213 -31.92 -9.87 -54.32
N HIS A 214 -30.72 -10.43 -54.34
CA HIS A 214 -29.77 -10.36 -53.26
C HIS A 214 -28.39 -9.97 -53.78
N ILE A 215 -27.72 -9.06 -53.06
CA ILE A 215 -26.37 -8.62 -53.41
C ILE A 215 -25.40 -9.14 -52.34
N LYS A 216 -24.46 -9.98 -52.77
CA LYS A 216 -23.39 -10.49 -51.91
C LYS A 216 -22.11 -9.73 -52.24
N VAL A 217 -21.68 -8.90 -51.29
CA VAL A 217 -20.39 -8.20 -51.35
C VAL A 217 -19.43 -8.88 -50.39
N SER A 218 -18.33 -9.42 -50.91
CA SER A 218 -17.20 -9.93 -50.12
C SER A 218 -16.03 -8.97 -50.23
N TYR A 219 -15.73 -8.28 -49.14
CA TYR A 219 -14.59 -7.36 -49.06
C TYR A 219 -13.25 -8.12 -48.99
N GLU A 220 -13.24 -9.31 -48.41
CA GLU A 220 -12.04 -10.18 -48.31
C GLU A 220 -11.65 -10.70 -49.69
N ASN A 221 -12.60 -11.28 -50.42
CA ASN A 221 -12.36 -11.84 -51.75
C ASN A 221 -12.38 -10.76 -52.85
N LYS A 222 -12.76 -9.52 -52.51
CA LYS A 222 -12.96 -8.41 -53.45
C LYS A 222 -13.93 -8.77 -54.57
N THR A 223 -15.02 -9.47 -54.23
CA THR A 223 -16.04 -9.92 -55.17
C THR A 223 -17.41 -9.33 -54.85
N LEU A 224 -18.18 -9.11 -55.92
CA LEU A 224 -19.59 -8.73 -55.85
C LEU A 224 -20.37 -9.70 -56.74
N SER A 225 -21.37 -10.38 -56.17
CA SER A 225 -22.31 -11.19 -56.93
C SER A 225 -23.74 -10.71 -56.72
N ILE A 226 -24.50 -10.75 -57.81
CA ILE A 226 -25.91 -10.34 -57.85
C ILE A 226 -26.71 -11.60 -58.16
N GLU A 227 -27.67 -11.86 -57.29
CA GLU A 227 -28.56 -13.01 -57.35
C GLU A 227 -29.98 -12.50 -57.53
N VAL A 228 -30.72 -13.06 -58.48
CA VAL A 228 -32.08 -12.58 -58.80
C VAL A 228 -33.05 -13.76 -58.75
N LYS A 229 -34.22 -13.54 -58.16
CA LYS A 229 -35.34 -14.48 -58.07
C LYS A 229 -36.52 -13.93 -58.85
N MET A 230 -36.95 -14.70 -59.85
CA MET A 230 -38.06 -14.33 -60.73
C MET A 230 -39.41 -14.77 -60.15
N PRO A 231 -40.50 -14.03 -60.43
CA PRO A 231 -41.84 -14.41 -59.99
C PRO A 231 -42.30 -15.77 -60.54
N GLN A 232 -41.84 -16.13 -61.74
CA GLN A 232 -42.16 -17.38 -62.43
C GLN A 232 -41.56 -18.62 -61.74
N ASP A 233 -40.48 -18.40 -60.98
CA ASP A 233 -39.77 -19.44 -60.23
C ASP A 233 -40.27 -19.54 -58.78
N ALA A 234 -41.42 -18.97 -58.41
CA ALA A 234 -41.91 -18.91 -57.01
C ALA A 234 -42.00 -20.27 -56.30
N THR A 235 -42.22 -21.37 -57.04
CA THR A 235 -42.33 -22.74 -56.54
C THR A 235 -40.98 -23.44 -56.33
N SER A 236 -39.88 -22.90 -56.87
CA SER A 236 -38.54 -23.43 -56.66
C SER A 236 -37.66 -22.35 -56.00
N ASN A 237 -36.81 -22.72 -55.05
CA ASN A 237 -35.83 -21.77 -54.50
C ASN A 237 -34.69 -21.45 -55.50
N ALA A 238 -34.94 -21.50 -56.82
CA ALA A 238 -33.98 -21.19 -57.86
C ALA A 238 -33.64 -19.70 -57.84
N VAL A 239 -32.57 -19.39 -57.12
CA VAL A 239 -31.84 -18.14 -57.24
C VAL A 239 -30.91 -18.29 -58.45
N ARG A 240 -31.07 -17.45 -59.46
CA ARG A 240 -30.19 -17.46 -60.64
C ARG A 240 -29.10 -16.42 -60.48
N ASP A 241 -27.85 -16.83 -60.70
CA ASP A 241 -26.76 -15.89 -60.97
C ASP A 241 -27.07 -15.15 -62.29
N THR A 242 -26.55 -13.93 -62.44
CA THR A 242 -26.73 -13.05 -63.61
C THR A 242 -26.44 -13.74 -64.96
N LYS A 243 -25.63 -14.81 -64.97
CA LYS A 243 -25.31 -15.62 -66.14
C LYS A 243 -26.46 -16.50 -66.64
N GLY A 244 -27.43 -16.84 -65.78
CA GLY A 244 -28.58 -17.69 -66.10
C GLY A 244 -29.87 -16.93 -66.42
N LEU A 245 -29.78 -15.59 -66.55
CA LEU A 245 -30.91 -14.71 -66.87
C LEU A 245 -31.04 -14.50 -68.38
N SER A 246 -32.26 -14.23 -68.86
CA SER A 246 -32.45 -13.78 -70.24
C SER A 246 -31.79 -12.40 -70.46
N GLY A 247 -31.47 -12.06 -71.72
CA GLY A 247 -30.80 -10.79 -72.05
C GLY A 247 -31.54 -9.54 -71.52
N GLY A 248 -32.86 -9.54 -71.59
CA GLY A 248 -33.70 -8.45 -71.07
C GLY A 248 -33.74 -8.40 -69.54
N GLU A 249 -33.80 -9.54 -68.86
CA GLU A 249 -33.78 -9.62 -67.39
C GLU A 249 -32.43 -9.23 -66.81
N ARG A 250 -31.34 -9.65 -67.47
CA ARG A 250 -29.98 -9.23 -67.10
C ARG A 250 -29.84 -7.73 -67.19
N SER A 251 -30.29 -7.12 -68.29
CA SER A 251 -30.20 -5.69 -68.52
C SER A 251 -31.05 -4.88 -67.54
N PHE A 252 -32.28 -5.34 -67.25
CA PHE A 252 -33.13 -4.73 -66.23
C PHE A 252 -32.51 -4.81 -64.83
N SER A 253 -31.95 -5.97 -64.46
CA SER A 253 -31.30 -6.16 -63.16
C SER A 253 -30.04 -5.30 -63.04
N THR A 254 -29.24 -5.19 -64.11
CA THR A 254 -28.09 -4.29 -64.16
C THR A 254 -28.49 -2.82 -64.01
N LEU A 255 -29.58 -2.40 -64.64
CA LEU A 255 -30.10 -1.04 -64.50
C LEU A 255 -30.57 -0.75 -63.07
N CYS A 256 -31.33 -1.67 -62.46
CA CYS A 256 -31.77 -1.54 -61.07
C CYS A 256 -30.58 -1.45 -60.10
N PHE A 257 -29.51 -2.20 -60.37
CA PHE A 257 -28.28 -2.13 -59.60
C PHE A 257 -27.57 -0.77 -59.78
N ALA A 258 -27.50 -0.24 -61.00
CA ALA A 258 -26.92 1.07 -61.27
C ALA A 258 -27.71 2.20 -60.57
N LEU A 259 -29.04 2.15 -60.61
CA LEU A 259 -29.92 3.08 -59.89
C LEU A 259 -29.66 3.06 -58.38
N ALA A 260 -29.60 1.87 -57.77
CA ALA A 260 -29.30 1.72 -56.36
C ALA A 260 -27.93 2.31 -55.98
N LEU A 261 -26.90 2.15 -56.82
CA LEU A 261 -25.61 2.80 -56.63
C LEU A 261 -25.69 4.32 -56.80
N HIS A 262 -26.51 4.80 -57.72
CA HIS A 262 -26.69 6.23 -57.95
C HIS A 262 -27.39 6.93 -56.78
N GLU A 263 -28.29 6.27 -56.07
CA GLU A 263 -28.87 6.78 -54.82
C GLU A 263 -27.86 6.90 -53.69
N MET A 264 -26.87 6.01 -53.67
CA MET A 264 -25.83 5.97 -52.63
C MET A 264 -24.65 6.91 -52.92
N THR A 265 -24.59 7.47 -54.13
CA THR A 265 -23.52 8.36 -54.57
C THR A 265 -24.09 9.75 -54.78
N GLU A 266 -23.36 10.79 -54.41
CA GLU A 266 -23.76 12.17 -54.74
C GLU A 266 -22.97 12.62 -55.96
N ALA A 267 -23.67 13.04 -57.02
CA ALA A 267 -23.05 13.55 -58.24
C ALA A 267 -23.93 14.66 -58.85
N PRO A 268 -23.35 15.81 -59.25
CA PRO A 268 -24.10 16.92 -59.83
C PRO A 268 -24.58 16.63 -61.27
N PHE A 269 -23.84 15.80 -62.01
CA PHE A 269 -24.17 15.39 -63.38
C PHE A 269 -24.04 13.87 -63.50
N ARG A 270 -24.96 13.24 -64.23
CA ARG A 270 -24.91 11.81 -64.57
C ARG A 270 -25.30 11.60 -66.01
N ALA A 271 -24.63 10.67 -66.67
CA ALA A 271 -24.95 10.25 -68.01
C ALA A 271 -25.07 8.71 -68.06
N MET A 272 -26.07 8.22 -68.75
CA MET A 272 -26.21 6.81 -69.11
C MET A 272 -26.31 6.69 -70.62
N ASP A 273 -25.53 5.78 -71.18
CA ASP A 273 -25.51 5.46 -72.59
C ASP A 273 -25.94 4.00 -72.81
N GLU A 274 -26.65 3.73 -73.90
CA GLU A 274 -27.08 2.39 -74.32
C GLU A 274 -27.78 1.54 -73.25
N PHE A 275 -28.44 2.18 -72.28
CA PHE A 275 -29.00 1.49 -71.10
C PHE A 275 -30.16 0.53 -71.42
N ASP A 276 -30.78 0.66 -72.60
CA ASP A 276 -31.99 -0.09 -72.99
C ASP A 276 -31.78 -1.06 -74.17
N VAL A 277 -30.54 -1.24 -74.65
CA VAL A 277 -30.27 -1.92 -75.92
C VAL A 277 -30.75 -3.37 -75.98
N PHE A 278 -30.61 -4.11 -74.89
CA PHE A 278 -30.98 -5.53 -74.82
C PHE A 278 -32.37 -5.75 -74.19
N MET A 279 -33.16 -4.69 -74.03
CA MET A 279 -34.47 -4.73 -73.39
C MET A 279 -35.59 -4.81 -74.43
N ASP A 280 -36.60 -5.64 -74.15
CA ASP A 280 -37.85 -5.67 -74.91
C ASP A 280 -38.66 -4.37 -74.70
N ALA A 281 -39.66 -4.14 -75.55
CA ALA A 281 -40.45 -2.90 -75.52
C ALA A 281 -41.13 -2.66 -74.16
N VAL A 282 -41.59 -3.73 -73.49
CA VAL A 282 -42.24 -3.64 -72.17
C VAL A 282 -41.24 -3.26 -71.08
N SER A 283 -40.10 -3.97 -70.99
CA SER A 283 -39.09 -3.66 -69.97
C SER A 283 -38.43 -2.31 -70.21
N ARG A 284 -38.25 -1.92 -71.47
CA ARG A 284 -37.74 -0.60 -71.85
C ARG A 284 -38.64 0.52 -71.32
N LYS A 285 -39.95 0.43 -71.55
CA LYS A 285 -40.90 1.44 -71.05
C LYS A 285 -40.84 1.58 -69.54
N ILE A 286 -40.89 0.46 -68.80
CA ILE A 286 -40.84 0.46 -67.33
C ILE A 286 -39.52 1.06 -66.82
N SER A 287 -38.40 0.73 -67.48
CA SER A 287 -37.06 1.19 -67.11
C SER A 287 -36.88 2.69 -67.35
N LEU A 288 -37.36 3.17 -68.50
CA LEU A 288 -37.30 4.58 -68.88
C LEU A 288 -38.17 5.44 -67.96
N ASP A 289 -39.39 5.01 -67.66
CA ASP A 289 -40.26 5.68 -66.69
C ASP A 289 -39.59 5.71 -65.30
N ALA A 290 -39.01 4.59 -64.86
CA ALA A 290 -38.30 4.53 -63.58
C ALA A 290 -37.08 5.47 -63.51
N LEU A 291 -36.30 5.58 -64.59
CA LEU A 291 -35.14 6.48 -64.68
C LEU A 291 -35.54 7.95 -64.68
N VAL A 292 -36.60 8.30 -65.42
CA VAL A 292 -37.11 9.67 -65.49
C VAL A 292 -37.68 10.10 -64.15
N ASP A 293 -38.52 9.27 -63.52
CA ASP A 293 -39.06 9.54 -62.18
C ASP A 293 -37.92 9.72 -61.17
N PHE A 294 -36.90 8.86 -61.26
CA PHE A 294 -35.71 8.94 -60.41
C PHE A 294 -34.94 10.25 -60.59
N ALA A 295 -34.70 10.65 -61.83
CA ALA A 295 -34.00 11.88 -62.20
C ALA A 295 -34.77 13.16 -61.84
N ILE A 296 -36.11 13.12 -61.88
CA ILE A 296 -36.92 14.27 -61.46
C ILE A 296 -36.87 14.42 -59.94
N ALA A 297 -36.98 13.31 -59.20
CA ALA A 297 -36.95 13.29 -57.75
C ALA A 297 -35.57 13.71 -57.19
N HIS A 298 -34.49 13.25 -57.83
CA HIS A 298 -33.13 13.57 -57.44
C HIS A 298 -32.63 14.75 -58.27
N GLY A 299 -32.62 15.95 -57.69
CA GLY A 299 -32.36 17.23 -58.36
C GLY A 299 -30.99 17.43 -59.06
N ALA A 300 -30.26 16.37 -59.38
CA ALA A 300 -29.07 16.38 -60.24
C ALA A 300 -29.44 16.47 -61.74
N GLN A 301 -28.48 16.83 -62.59
CA GLN A 301 -28.67 16.79 -64.04
C GLN A 301 -28.40 15.39 -64.60
N TRP A 302 -29.35 14.87 -65.37
CA TRP A 302 -29.27 13.55 -66.01
C TRP A 302 -29.27 13.67 -67.52
N MET A 303 -28.40 12.89 -68.17
CA MET A 303 -28.34 12.72 -69.62
C MET A 303 -28.56 11.25 -69.94
N PHE A 304 -29.58 10.96 -70.74
CA PHE A 304 -29.87 9.61 -71.21
C PHE A 304 -29.64 9.57 -72.71
N ILE A 305 -28.74 8.70 -73.16
CA ILE A 305 -28.44 8.47 -74.57
C ILE A 305 -28.96 7.06 -74.90
N THR A 306 -29.84 6.98 -75.89
CA THR A 306 -30.43 5.72 -76.35
C THR A 306 -30.56 5.75 -77.87
N PRO A 307 -30.26 4.63 -78.56
CA PRO A 307 -30.54 4.49 -79.99
C PRO A 307 -32.03 4.24 -80.28
N HIS A 308 -32.85 4.01 -79.24
CA HIS A 308 -34.27 3.73 -79.37
C HIS A 308 -35.13 5.00 -79.41
N ASP A 309 -36.37 4.83 -79.88
CA ASP A 309 -37.35 5.91 -79.92
C ASP A 309 -37.72 6.40 -78.51
N ILE A 310 -37.60 7.71 -78.30
CA ILE A 310 -37.90 8.44 -77.06
C ILE A 310 -39.30 9.07 -77.04
N SER A 311 -40.14 8.75 -78.03
CA SER A 311 -41.54 9.19 -78.11
C SER A 311 -42.33 8.81 -76.84
N MET A 312 -42.04 7.65 -76.25
CA MET A 312 -42.72 7.10 -75.08
C MET A 312 -42.47 7.85 -73.77
N VAL A 313 -41.45 8.71 -73.70
CA VAL A 313 -41.13 9.48 -72.48
C VAL A 313 -42.24 10.51 -72.21
N LYS A 314 -42.75 10.59 -70.98
CA LYS A 314 -43.74 11.61 -70.61
C LYS A 314 -43.14 13.02 -70.69
N SER A 315 -43.91 13.98 -71.19
CA SER A 315 -43.51 15.39 -71.18
C SER A 315 -43.51 15.92 -69.75
N HIS A 316 -42.48 16.66 -69.38
CA HIS A 316 -42.33 17.30 -68.07
C HIS A 316 -41.48 18.56 -68.22
N GLU A 317 -41.71 19.60 -67.42
CA GLU A 317 -41.02 20.90 -67.52
C GLU A 317 -39.49 20.78 -67.38
N ARG A 318 -39.05 19.79 -66.60
CA ARG A 318 -37.62 19.50 -66.35
C ARG A 318 -37.01 18.51 -67.35
N ILE A 319 -37.73 18.09 -68.39
CA ILE A 319 -37.25 17.13 -69.39
C ILE A 319 -37.07 17.84 -70.73
N LYS A 320 -35.87 17.71 -71.30
CA LYS A 320 -35.57 18.13 -72.68
C LYS A 320 -35.29 16.91 -73.54
N LYS A 321 -36.10 16.72 -74.59
CA LYS A 321 -35.87 15.68 -75.60
C LYS A 321 -35.10 16.26 -76.78
N GLN A 322 -34.08 15.55 -77.26
CA GLN A 322 -33.35 15.91 -78.47
C GLN A 322 -33.11 14.66 -79.28
N GLN A 323 -33.58 14.66 -80.53
CA GLN A 323 -33.36 13.57 -81.47
C GLN A 323 -32.29 13.99 -82.48
N MET A 324 -31.28 13.16 -82.65
CA MET A 324 -30.24 13.40 -83.67
C MET A 324 -30.79 13.02 -85.06
N ALA A 325 -30.44 13.79 -86.07
CA ALA A 325 -30.72 13.41 -87.45
C ALA A 325 -29.95 12.13 -87.80
N ALA A 326 -30.53 11.28 -88.64
CA ALA A 326 -29.85 10.08 -89.12
C ALA A 326 -28.50 10.46 -89.75
N PRO A 327 -27.43 9.70 -89.51
CA PRO A 327 -26.14 9.95 -90.15
C PRO A 327 -26.35 9.96 -91.67
N ARG A 328 -25.89 11.03 -92.33
CA ARG A 328 -25.97 11.14 -93.79
C ARG A 328 -25.18 9.94 -94.36
N SER A 329 -25.88 9.10 -95.13
CA SER A 329 -25.31 7.91 -95.77
C SER A 329 -24.21 8.25 -96.76
#